data_AF-A0A1B6IFS5-F1
#
_entry.id   AF-A0A1B6IFS5-F1
#
_cell.length_a   1.000
_cell.length_b   1.000
_cell.length_c   1.000
_cell.angle_alpha   90.00
_cell.angle_beta   90.00
_cell.angle_gamma   90.00
#
_symmetry.space_group_name_H-M   'P 1'
#
loop_
_entity.id
_entity.type
_entity.pdbx_description
1 polymer ?
#
loop_
_entity_poly.entity_id
_entity_poly.type
_entity_poly.pdbx_seq_one_letter_code
_entity_poly.pdbx_strand_id
1 'polypeptide(L)'
;KYSSQASSLLKELEESQQLLMTSMNESSSDSDSVVESSQLSVQQSSQVSAFSAQSVQPPHTVLTGDQRSRLEQLQHLRNVGVWVHCCRMSCNKLRYLANITDPQDVPDIWYCHMNPDPKYNDCLCEQQEMSPEDQADLIANEHTAGSLVW
;
A
#
# COMPACT_ATOMS: atom_id res chain seq x y z
N LYS A 1 -38.19 -31.42 12.42
CA LYS A 1 -37.15 -31.99 13.30
C LYS A 1 -35.72 -31.46 13.02
N TYR A 2 -35.55 -30.41 12.20
CA TYR A 2 -34.22 -29.86 11.85
C TYR A 2 -33.77 -28.66 12.69
N SER A 3 -34.64 -28.09 13.53
CA SER A 3 -34.30 -26.89 14.33
C SER A 3 -33.43 -27.19 15.55
N SER A 4 -33.47 -28.41 16.09
CA SER A 4 -32.76 -28.74 17.34
C SER A 4 -31.27 -29.01 17.13
N GLN A 5 -30.88 -29.59 15.98
CA GLN A 5 -29.46 -29.84 15.67
C GLN A 5 -28.71 -28.53 15.36
N ALA A 6 -29.34 -27.59 14.67
CA ALA A 6 -28.74 -26.29 14.37
C ALA A 6 -28.44 -25.47 15.64
N SER A 7 -29.33 -25.51 16.64
CA SER A 7 -29.11 -24.83 17.91
C SER A 7 -28.00 -25.47 18.77
N SER A 8 -27.80 -26.78 18.66
CA SER A 8 -26.72 -27.48 19.37
C SER A 8 -25.35 -27.11 18.80
N LEU A 9 -25.23 -27.05 17.47
CA LEU A 9 -23.98 -26.70 16.78
C LEU A 9 -23.56 -25.25 17.03
N LEU A 10 -24.52 -24.32 17.12
CA LEU A 10 -24.22 -22.93 17.44
C LEU A 10 -23.69 -22.77 18.88
N LYS A 11 -24.22 -23.57 19.81
CA LYS A 11 -23.77 -23.55 21.20
C LYS A 11 -22.34 -24.11 21.36
N GLU A 12 -22.03 -25.19 20.65
CA GLU A 12 -20.65 -25.74 20.60
C GLU A 12 -19.64 -24.75 19.96
N LEU A 13 -20.07 -23.98 18.96
CA LEU A 13 -19.23 -22.95 18.32
C LEU A 13 -18.98 -21.73 19.22
N GLU A 14 -19.93 -21.40 20.11
CA GLU A 14 -19.77 -20.29 21.05
C GLU A 14 -18.90 -20.69 22.25
N GLU A 15 -19.06 -21.91 22.76
CA GLU A 15 -18.22 -22.47 23.83
C GLU A 15 -16.75 -22.61 23.40
N SER A 16 -16.50 -23.01 22.15
CA SER A 16 -15.13 -23.07 21.59
C SER A 16 -14.49 -21.69 21.41
N GLN A 17 -15.27 -20.67 21.02
CA GLN A 17 -14.78 -19.28 20.95
C GLN A 17 -14.46 -18.70 22.33
N GLN A 18 -15.24 -19.06 23.35
CA GLN A 18 -15.04 -18.56 24.71
C GLN A 18 -13.79 -19.15 25.37
N LEU A 19 -13.47 -20.42 25.10
CA LEU A 19 -12.22 -21.06 25.53
C LEU A 19 -10.97 -20.42 24.90
N LEU A 20 -11.07 -19.95 23.65
CA LEU A 20 -9.97 -19.27 22.96
C LEU A 20 -9.69 -17.88 23.56
N MET A 21 -10.72 -17.18 24.06
CA MET A 21 -10.59 -15.86 24.67
C MET A 21 -9.98 -15.92 26.08
N THR A 22 -10.14 -17.04 26.80
CA THR A 22 -9.55 -17.24 28.13
C THR A 22 -8.06 -17.57 28.12
N SER A 23 -7.51 -18.08 27.01
CA SER A 23 -6.08 -18.44 26.91
C SER A 23 -5.15 -17.26 26.66
N MET A 24 -5.69 -16.09 26.29
CA MET A 24 -4.89 -14.90 25.97
C MET A 24 -4.68 -13.94 27.15
N ASN A 25 -5.19 -14.25 28.35
CA ASN A 25 -5.17 -13.32 29.49
C ASN A 25 -4.22 -13.70 30.64
N GLU A 26 -3.35 -14.71 30.48
CA GLU A 26 -2.37 -15.10 31.51
C GLU A 26 -0.92 -14.87 31.07
N SER A 27 -0.57 -13.62 30.74
CA SER A 27 0.83 -13.21 30.58
C SER A 27 1.02 -11.72 30.87
N SER A 28 1.09 -11.33 32.15
CA SER A 28 2.02 -10.27 32.61
C SER A 28 1.98 -10.06 34.13
N SER A 29 2.89 -10.74 34.80
CA SER A 29 3.59 -10.30 36.02
C SER A 29 5.07 -10.36 35.65
N ASP A 30 6.00 -9.50 36.05
CA ASP A 30 6.10 -8.43 37.03
C ASP A 30 7.39 -7.65 36.65
N SER A 31 7.48 -6.35 36.95
CA SER A 31 8.72 -5.67 37.38
C SER A 31 8.49 -4.17 37.61
N ASP A 32 8.59 -3.80 38.88
CA ASP A 32 8.63 -2.48 39.50
C ASP A 32 9.56 -1.44 38.83
N SER A 33 9.13 -0.17 38.77
CA SER A 33 9.85 0.93 39.45
C SER A 33 9.00 2.21 39.63
N VAL A 34 8.59 2.44 40.88
CA VAL A 34 8.67 3.67 41.69
C VAL A 34 8.30 5.06 41.08
N VAL A 35 7.18 5.58 41.59
CA VAL A 35 6.70 6.97 41.88
C VAL A 35 7.45 8.17 41.26
N GLU A 36 6.78 9.22 40.76
CA GLU A 36 6.13 10.25 41.58
C GLU A 36 5.17 11.11 40.75
N SER A 37 3.98 11.32 41.31
CA SER A 37 2.91 12.14 40.73
C SER A 37 3.17 13.62 40.92
N SER A 38 2.86 14.45 39.90
CA SER A 38 2.18 15.74 40.13
C SER A 38 1.63 16.36 38.83
N GLN A 39 0.29 16.44 38.81
CA GLN A 39 -0.50 17.64 38.50
C GLN A 39 -0.52 18.20 37.05
N LEU A 40 -1.65 17.90 36.39
CA LEU A 40 -2.54 18.82 35.65
C LEU A 40 -1.96 20.17 35.17
N SER A 41 -1.86 20.35 33.85
CA SER A 41 -2.45 21.50 33.14
C SER A 41 -2.38 21.31 31.62
N VAL A 42 -3.54 21.19 30.98
CA VAL A 42 -3.66 21.29 29.52
C VAL A 42 -3.45 22.76 29.17
N GLN A 43 -2.28 23.09 28.64
CA GLN A 43 -2.05 24.36 27.94
C GLN A 43 -1.62 24.06 26.51
N GLN A 44 -2.51 24.39 25.58
CA GLN A 44 -2.19 24.58 24.18
C GLN A 44 -0.97 25.49 24.08
N SER A 45 0.13 24.96 23.55
CA SER A 45 1.24 25.77 23.06
C SER A 45 1.48 25.41 21.62
N SER A 46 1.00 26.29 20.74
CA SER A 46 1.37 26.38 19.34
C SER A 46 2.88 26.56 19.25
N GLN A 47 3.61 25.47 18.97
CA GLN A 47 5.00 25.57 18.54
C GLN A 47 5.09 25.06 17.11
N VAL A 48 4.97 26.02 16.19
CA VAL A 48 5.42 25.86 14.81
C VAL A 48 6.93 25.79 14.85
N SER A 49 7.47 24.57 14.90
CA SER A 49 8.89 24.36 14.63
C SER A 49 9.12 24.77 13.18
N ALA A 50 9.81 25.88 12.97
CA ALA A 50 10.33 26.24 11.67
C ALA A 50 11.39 25.19 11.30
N PHE A 51 10.95 24.11 10.65
CA PHE A 51 11.84 23.18 9.99
C PHE A 51 12.45 23.95 8.82
N SER A 52 13.66 24.46 9.04
CA SER A 52 14.46 25.10 8.00
C SER A 52 14.51 24.14 6.81
N ALA A 53 14.03 24.60 5.66
CA ALA A 53 14.08 23.89 4.39
C ALA A 53 15.55 23.73 3.98
N GLN A 54 16.23 22.74 4.56
CA GLN A 54 17.50 22.27 4.04
C GLN A 54 17.18 21.55 2.74
N SER A 55 17.51 22.21 1.64
CA SER A 55 17.60 21.58 0.33
C SER A 55 18.63 20.46 0.45
N VAL A 56 18.14 19.24 0.70
CA VAL A 56 18.93 18.03 0.52
C VAL A 56 19.09 17.91 -0.99
N GLN A 57 20.14 18.53 -1.53
CA GLN A 57 20.57 18.17 -2.87
C GLN A 57 20.91 16.68 -2.81
N PRO A 58 20.27 15.83 -3.64
CA PRO A 58 20.64 14.43 -3.69
C PRO A 58 22.14 14.36 -4.00
N PRO A 59 22.89 13.43 -3.39
CA PRO A 59 24.30 13.27 -3.72
C PRO A 59 24.41 13.16 -5.24
N HIS A 60 25.28 13.98 -5.84
CA HIS A 60 25.63 13.89 -7.24
C HIS A 60 26.39 12.57 -7.45
N THR A 61 25.66 11.47 -7.42
CA THR A 61 26.17 10.14 -7.65
C THR A 61 26.56 10.11 -9.12
N VAL A 62 27.87 10.13 -9.39
CA VAL A 62 28.39 9.87 -10.72
C VAL A 62 27.90 8.49 -11.10
N LEU A 63 26.94 8.43 -12.03
CA LEU A 63 26.38 7.18 -12.50
C LEU A 63 27.51 6.36 -13.13
N THR A 64 27.63 5.10 -12.74
CA THR A 64 28.56 4.19 -13.42
C THR A 64 28.12 4.03 -14.89
N GLY A 65 29.04 3.70 -15.80
CA GLY A 65 28.70 3.54 -17.22
C GLY A 65 27.55 2.54 -17.46
N ASP A 66 27.48 1.52 -16.61
CA ASP A 66 26.40 0.53 -16.56
C ASP A 66 25.04 1.16 -16.18
N GLN A 67 25.01 1.98 -15.13
CA GLN A 67 23.79 2.67 -14.70
C GLN A 67 23.27 3.66 -15.75
N ARG A 68 24.17 4.42 -16.40
CA ARG A 68 23.76 5.36 -17.45
C ARG A 68 23.10 4.64 -18.63
N SER A 69 23.69 3.54 -19.10
CA SER A 69 23.13 2.76 -20.20
C SER A 69 21.76 2.19 -19.83
N ARG A 70 21.59 1.72 -18.59
CA ARG A 70 20.28 1.24 -18.11
C ARG A 70 19.22 2.35 -18.10
N LEU A 71 19.55 3.54 -17.62
CA LEU A 71 18.62 4.68 -17.65
C LEU A 71 18.24 5.07 -19.09
N GLU A 72 19.21 5.05 -20.02
CA GLU A 72 18.95 5.32 -21.45
C GLU A 72 18.02 4.26 -22.06
N GLN A 73 18.13 2.99 -21.67
CA GLN A 73 17.18 1.94 -22.06
C GLN A 73 15.77 2.20 -21.51
N LEU A 74 15.66 2.52 -20.22
CA LEU A 74 14.37 2.85 -19.59
C LEU A 74 13.67 4.04 -20.24
N GLN A 75 14.42 5.03 -20.74
CA GLN A 75 13.85 6.16 -21.47
C GLN A 75 13.10 5.74 -22.74
N HIS A 76 13.55 4.69 -23.44
CA HIS A 76 12.86 4.17 -24.61
C HIS A 76 11.56 3.43 -24.25
N LEU A 77 11.45 2.94 -23.01
CA LEU A 77 10.26 2.27 -22.49
C LEU A 77 9.23 3.26 -21.91
N ARG A 78 9.51 4.57 -21.90
CA ARG A 78 8.59 5.58 -21.37
C ARG A 78 7.24 5.62 -22.07
N ASN A 79 7.17 5.22 -23.34
CA ASN A 79 5.94 5.20 -24.12
C ASN A 79 5.17 3.89 -24.00
N VAL A 80 5.61 2.99 -23.12
CA VAL A 80 4.92 1.75 -22.77
C VAL A 80 3.87 2.10 -21.71
N GLY A 81 2.74 1.38 -21.70
CA GLY A 81 1.59 1.73 -20.87
C GLY A 81 1.87 1.70 -19.36
N VAL A 82 0.89 2.10 -18.56
CA VAL A 82 1.04 2.17 -17.09
C VAL A 82 0.45 0.96 -16.38
N TRP A 83 1.07 0.59 -15.26
CA TRP A 83 0.53 -0.39 -14.33
C TRP A 83 -0.18 0.31 -13.17
N VAL A 84 -1.41 -0.12 -12.87
CA VAL A 84 -2.26 0.52 -11.84
C VAL A 84 -2.76 -0.50 -10.81
N HIS A 85 -2.85 -0.07 -9.56
CA HIS A 85 -3.45 -0.85 -8.49
C HIS A 85 -4.95 -0.58 -8.38
N CYS A 86 -5.73 -1.64 -8.18
CA CYS A 86 -7.13 -1.50 -7.82
C CYS A 86 -7.28 -0.93 -6.41
N CYS A 87 -7.98 0.21 -6.27
CA CYS A 87 -8.22 0.88 -4.98
C CYS A 87 -9.14 0.10 -4.03
N ARG A 88 -9.74 -1.01 -4.49
CA ARG A 88 -10.56 -1.86 -3.63
C ARG A 88 -9.66 -2.63 -2.66
N MET A 89 -9.84 -2.40 -1.36
CA MET A 89 -9.03 -3.00 -0.29
C MET A 89 -8.98 -4.54 -0.35
N SER A 90 -10.07 -5.17 -0.81
CA SER A 90 -10.15 -6.63 -0.96
C SER A 90 -9.50 -7.18 -2.24
N CYS A 91 -9.12 -6.31 -3.19
CA CYS A 91 -8.58 -6.72 -4.48
C CYS A 91 -7.08 -6.44 -4.58
N ASN A 92 -6.67 -5.16 -4.50
CA ASN A 92 -5.29 -4.69 -4.63
C ASN A 92 -4.49 -5.36 -5.79
N LYS A 93 -5.17 -5.80 -6.86
CA LYS A 93 -4.52 -6.41 -8.03
C LYS A 93 -3.95 -5.32 -8.93
N LEU A 94 -2.80 -5.63 -9.53
CA LEU A 94 -2.22 -4.84 -10.62
C LEU A 94 -2.90 -5.15 -11.95
N ARG A 95 -3.12 -4.09 -12.73
CA ARG A 95 -3.72 -4.13 -14.07
C ARG A 95 -2.90 -3.25 -15.00
N TYR A 96 -2.58 -3.74 -16.19
CA TYR A 96 -1.83 -3.00 -17.20
C TYR A 96 -2.78 -2.24 -18.13
N LEU A 97 -2.50 -0.95 -18.34
CA LEU A 97 -3.26 -0.05 -19.20
C LEU A 97 -2.39 0.36 -20.39
N ALA A 98 -2.48 -0.40 -21.49
CA ALA A 98 -1.69 -0.17 -22.69
C ALA A 98 -1.99 1.18 -23.40
N ASN A 99 -3.18 1.74 -23.15
CA ASN A 99 -3.65 2.97 -23.77
C ASN A 99 -3.31 4.24 -22.97
N ILE A 100 -2.78 4.10 -21.75
CA ILE A 100 -2.42 5.21 -20.89
C ILE A 100 -0.91 5.21 -20.71
N THR A 101 -0.28 6.34 -21.00
CA THR A 101 1.18 6.52 -20.87
C THR A 101 1.54 7.42 -19.69
N ASP A 102 0.72 8.41 -19.36
CA ASP A 102 0.95 9.29 -18.22
C ASP A 102 0.18 8.78 -16.99
N PRO A 103 0.81 8.57 -15.82
CA PRO A 103 0.10 8.20 -14.60
C PRO A 103 -1.00 9.18 -14.20
N GLN A 104 -0.88 10.47 -14.57
CA GLN A 104 -1.88 11.50 -14.31
C GLN A 104 -3.18 11.35 -15.12
N ASP A 105 -3.15 10.59 -16.21
CA ASP A 105 -4.37 10.28 -16.97
C ASP A 105 -5.22 9.21 -16.27
N VAL A 106 -4.65 8.50 -15.30
CA VAL A 106 -5.38 7.54 -14.46
C VAL A 106 -6.11 8.30 -13.36
N PRO A 107 -7.42 8.09 -13.17
CA PRO A 107 -8.15 8.69 -12.06
C PRO A 107 -7.59 8.29 -10.69
N ASP A 108 -7.63 9.20 -9.72
CA ASP A 108 -7.19 8.95 -8.32
C ASP A 108 -7.83 7.70 -7.70
N ILE A 109 -9.08 7.43 -8.08
CA ILE A 109 -9.81 6.23 -7.69
C ILE A 109 -10.00 5.35 -8.92
N TRP A 110 -9.26 4.25 -8.96
CA TRP A 110 -9.29 3.29 -10.04
C TRP A 110 -9.69 1.88 -9.57
N TYR A 111 -10.55 1.22 -10.33
CA TYR A 111 -11.02 -0.14 -10.04
C TYR A 111 -10.87 -1.05 -11.26
N CYS A 112 -10.80 -2.37 -11.05
CA CYS A 112 -10.64 -3.33 -12.15
C CYS A 112 -11.70 -3.18 -13.26
N HIS A 113 -12.94 -2.80 -12.93
CA HIS A 113 -14.02 -2.60 -13.92
C HIS A 113 -13.81 -1.40 -14.86
N MET A 114 -12.83 -0.55 -14.57
CA MET A 114 -12.42 0.55 -15.43
C MET A 114 -11.34 0.12 -16.44
N ASN A 115 -10.85 -1.12 -16.35
CA ASN A 115 -9.88 -1.64 -17.30
C ASN A 115 -10.54 -1.84 -18.68
N PRO A 116 -9.98 -1.27 -19.77
CA PRO A 116 -10.47 -1.51 -21.11
C PRO A 116 -10.27 -2.96 -21.58
N ASP A 117 -9.35 -3.72 -20.99
CA ASP A 117 -9.14 -5.13 -21.33
C ASP A 117 -10.23 -6.02 -20.69
N PRO A 118 -11.09 -6.67 -21.50
CA PRO A 118 -12.15 -7.53 -20.99
C PRO A 118 -11.64 -8.78 -20.25
N LYS A 119 -10.38 -9.18 -20.41
CA LYS A 119 -9.80 -10.32 -19.69
C LYS A 119 -9.52 -10.00 -18.22
N TYR A 120 -9.27 -8.73 -17.91
CA TYR A 120 -8.83 -8.26 -16.60
C TYR A 120 -9.70 -7.12 -16.05
N ASN A 121 -10.94 -7.01 -16.54
CA ASN A 121 -11.89 -5.99 -16.13
C ASN A 121 -12.72 -6.34 -14.88
N ASP A 122 -12.46 -7.47 -14.22
CA ASP A 122 -13.10 -7.81 -12.94
C ASP A 122 -12.06 -8.00 -11.83
N CYS A 123 -12.48 -7.76 -10.59
CA CYS A 123 -11.71 -8.07 -9.39
C CYS A 123 -11.64 -9.58 -9.15
N LEU A 124 -12.60 -10.36 -9.66
CA LEU A 124 -12.63 -11.82 -9.58
C LEU A 124 -11.64 -12.49 -10.55
N CYS A 125 -11.24 -11.79 -11.61
CA CYS A 125 -10.22 -12.27 -12.54
C CYS A 125 -8.84 -12.32 -11.87
N GLU A 126 -8.05 -13.33 -12.23
CA GLU A 126 -6.66 -13.47 -11.80
C GLU A 126 -5.80 -12.25 -12.17
N GLN A 127 -4.74 -12.01 -11.40
CA GLN A 127 -3.78 -10.95 -11.68
C GLN A 127 -3.05 -11.23 -13.01
N GLN A 128 -2.72 -10.19 -13.75
CA GLN A 128 -1.91 -10.33 -14.96
C GLN A 128 -0.47 -10.71 -14.56
N GLU A 129 0.08 -11.73 -15.19
CA GLU A 129 1.48 -12.11 -14.99
C GLU A 129 2.38 -11.00 -15.51
N MET A 130 3.34 -10.61 -14.69
CA MET A 130 4.38 -9.65 -15.02
C MET A 130 5.72 -10.35 -14.90
N SER A 131 6.59 -10.15 -15.88
CA SER A 131 7.93 -10.74 -15.81
C SER A 131 8.72 -10.10 -14.65
N PRO A 132 9.65 -10.84 -14.03
CA PRO A 132 10.48 -10.28 -12.96
C PRO A 132 11.37 -9.13 -13.45
N GLU A 133 11.68 -9.09 -14.74
CA GLU A 133 12.44 -8.00 -15.38
C GLU A 133 11.59 -6.73 -15.43
N ASP A 134 10.35 -6.82 -15.93
CA ASP A 134 9.42 -5.69 -15.97
C ASP A 134 9.13 -5.15 -14.56
N GLN A 135 8.96 -6.05 -13.59
CA GLN A 135 8.72 -5.67 -12.19
C GLN A 135 9.91 -4.92 -11.58
N ALA A 136 11.15 -5.24 -11.98
CA ALA A 136 12.35 -4.54 -11.52
C ALA A 136 12.52 -3.16 -12.17
N ASP A 137 11.96 -2.98 -13.36
CA ASP A 137 11.98 -1.73 -14.12
C ASP A 137 10.76 -0.83 -13.84
N LEU A 138 9.80 -1.29 -13.03
CA LEU A 138 8.68 -0.48 -12.56
C LEU A 138 9.16 0.69 -11.69
N ILE A 139 8.80 1.89 -12.10
CA ILE A 139 9.07 3.13 -11.35
C ILE A 139 7.73 3.73 -10.94
N ALA A 140 7.48 3.77 -9.62
CA ALA A 140 6.35 4.50 -9.08
C ALA A 140 6.66 6.00 -9.13
N ASN A 141 5.96 6.74 -9.98
CA ASN A 141 6.07 8.19 -10.04
C ASN A 141 4.70 8.81 -10.29
N GLU A 142 4.43 9.94 -9.66
CA GLU A 142 3.18 10.67 -9.87
C GLU A 142 3.19 11.40 -11.22
N HIS A 143 4.36 11.83 -11.67
CA HIS A 143 4.51 12.61 -12.90
C HIS A 143 5.47 11.94 -13.87
N THR A 144 5.20 12.06 -15.17
CA THR A 144 6.14 11.56 -16.17
C THR A 144 7.39 12.48 -16.25
N ALA A 145 8.57 11.91 -16.49
CA ALA A 145 9.84 12.66 -16.54
C ALA A 145 9.78 13.89 -17.49
N GLY A 146 10.15 15.07 -17.01
CA GLY A 146 10.07 16.31 -17.81
C GLY A 146 8.72 17.02 -17.79
N SER A 147 7.77 16.56 -16.98
CA SER A 147 6.59 17.35 -16.63
C SER A 147 6.99 18.56 -15.77
N LEU A 148 6.41 19.73 -16.03
CA LEU A 148 6.58 20.92 -15.20
C LEU A 148 5.45 21.00 -14.17
N VAL A 149 5.80 21.01 -12.88
CA VAL A 149 4.89 21.09 -11.74
C VAL A 149 5.10 22.45 -11.07
N TRP A 150 4.03 23.17 -10.75
CA TRP A 150 4.05 24.53 -10.17
C TRP A 150 3.30 24.61 -8.84
#